data_AF-A0A5K1GY43-F1
#
_entry.id   AF-A0A5K1GY43-F1
#
_cell.length_a   1.000
_cell.length_b   1.000
_cell.length_c   1.000
_cell.angle_alpha   90.00
_cell.angle_beta   90.00
_cell.angle_gamma   90.00
#
_symmetry.space_group_name_H-M   'P 1'
#
loop_
_entity.id
_entity.type
_entity.pdbx_description
1 polymer ?
#
loop_
_entity_poly.entity_id
_entity_poly.type
_entity_poly.pdbx_seq_one_letter_code
_entity_poly.pdbx_strand_id
1 'polypeptide(L)'
;CGPIFKTSLVGRPIVVSADADFNCFLFQQEGKLFESWYPDTFTEIFGRQNVGSLHGSMYRYLKNLILNLFGPENLKEKLLPEIETVAHRSLESWCALPSVELKDATAD
;
A
#
# COMPACT_ATOMS: atom_id res chain seq x y z
N CYS A 1 -27.38 -2.67 6.62
CA CYS A 1 -26.71 -1.41 7.01
C CYS A 1 -26.59 -0.52 5.78
N GLY A 2 -26.55 0.80 5.97
CA GLY A 2 -26.20 1.72 4.88
C GLY A 2 -24.71 1.65 4.52
N PRO A 3 -24.26 2.41 3.50
CA PRO A 3 -22.87 2.43 3.08
C PRO A 3 -21.93 3.01 4.15
N ILE A 4 -22.45 3.77 5.12
CA ILE A 4 -21.72 4.22 6.31
C ILE A 4 -22.45 3.69 7.56
N PHE A 5 -21.74 2.99 8.43
CA PHE A 5 -22.31 2.43 9.66
C PHE A 5 -21.30 2.32 10.80
N LYS A 6 -21.82 2.28 12.04
CA LYS A 6 -21.02 2.09 13.25
C LYS A 6 -20.99 0.60 13.62
N THR A 7 -19.84 0.13 14.08
CA THR A 7 -19.66 -1.23 14.62
C THR A 7 -18.55 -1.23 15.68
N SER A 8 -18.21 -2.40 16.23
CA SER A 8 -17.06 -2.59 17.11
C SER A 8 -16.15 -3.66 16.53
N LEU A 9 -14.86 -3.37 16.46
CA LEU A 9 -13.83 -4.31 16.01
C LEU A 9 -12.77 -4.41 17.10
N VAL A 10 -12.55 -5.63 17.62
CA VAL A 10 -11.64 -5.90 18.76
C VAL A 10 -11.92 -4.97 19.95
N GLY A 11 -13.21 -4.79 20.27
CA GLY A 11 -13.67 -3.96 21.38
C GLY A 11 -13.54 -2.45 21.16
N ARG A 12 -13.07 -1.99 20.00
CA ARG A 12 -12.96 -0.57 19.66
C ARG A 12 -14.15 -0.14 18.79
N PRO A 13 -14.87 0.93 19.17
CA PRO A 13 -15.92 1.47 18.33
C PRO A 13 -15.32 2.07 17.05
N ILE A 14 -15.84 1.66 15.90
CA ILE A 14 -15.38 2.12 14.59
C ILE A 14 -16.55 2.52 13.71
N VAL A 15 -16.26 3.38 12.73
CA VAL A 15 -17.16 3.70 11.62
C VAL A 15 -16.59 3.04 10.37
N VAL A 16 -17.40 2.26 9.67
CA VAL A 16 -17.05 1.67 8.38
C VAL A 16 -17.75 2.47 7.29
N SER A 17 -17.00 2.84 6.26
CA SER A 17 -17.51 3.53 5.07
C SER A 17 -17.18 2.76 3.79
N ALA A 18 -18.22 2.40 3.05
CA ALA A 18 -18.19 1.95 1.67
C ALA A 18 -18.71 3.03 0.70
N ASP A 19 -18.87 4.27 1.17
CA ASP A 19 -19.31 5.41 0.38
C ASP A 19 -18.12 6.10 -0.31
N ALA A 20 -18.13 6.19 -1.64
CA ALA A 20 -16.99 6.68 -2.40
C ALA A 20 -16.70 8.17 -2.18
N ASP A 21 -17.74 9.00 -2.10
CA ASP A 21 -17.60 10.45 -1.94
C ASP A 21 -17.07 10.78 -0.54
N PHE A 22 -17.59 10.11 0.49
CA PHE A 22 -17.09 10.25 1.85
C PHE A 22 -15.65 9.74 1.98
N ASN A 23 -15.31 8.62 1.32
CA ASN A 23 -13.94 8.12 1.32
C ASN A 23 -12.98 9.12 0.66
N CYS A 24 -13.37 9.73 -0.46
CA CYS A 24 -12.59 10.77 -1.12
C CYS A 24 -12.38 11.99 -0.20
N PHE A 25 -13.44 12.45 0.48
CA PHE A 25 -13.35 13.51 1.48
C PHE A 25 -12.39 13.16 2.62
N LEU A 26 -12.47 11.95 3.18
CA LEU A 26 -11.61 11.48 4.26
C LEU A 26 -10.13 11.58 3.84
N PHE A 27 -9.78 11.08 2.65
CA PHE A 27 -8.41 11.17 2.14
C PHE A 27 -7.93 12.60 1.88
N GLN A 28 -8.81 13.52 1.47
CA GLN A 28 -8.46 14.95 1.30
C GLN A 28 -8.23 15.68 2.63
N GLN A 29 -8.82 15.16 3.72
CA GLN A 29 -8.74 15.75 5.07
C GLN A 29 -7.74 15.04 5.98
N GLU A 30 -6.94 14.11 5.45
CA GLU A 30 -5.84 13.46 6.15
C GLU A 30 -4.81 14.48 6.66
N GLY A 31 -4.47 14.39 7.94
CA GLY A 31 -3.62 15.35 8.66
C GLY A 31 -4.31 16.68 9.01
N LYS A 32 -5.63 16.78 8.84
CA LYS A 32 -6.46 17.93 9.26
C LYS A 32 -7.61 17.51 10.18
N LEU A 33 -8.54 16.72 9.65
CA LEU A 33 -9.70 16.20 10.38
C LEU A 33 -9.54 14.72 10.73
N PHE A 34 -8.73 13.99 9.95
CA PHE A 34 -8.47 12.57 10.13
C PHE A 34 -6.97 12.33 10.23
N GLU A 35 -6.62 11.25 10.91
CA GLU A 35 -5.27 10.75 11.03
C GLU A 35 -5.30 9.24 10.85
N SER A 36 -4.36 8.73 10.06
CA SER A 36 -4.17 7.30 9.86
C SER A 36 -3.89 6.61 11.20
N TRP A 37 -4.62 5.54 11.48
CA TRP A 37 -4.42 4.71 12.67
C TRP A 37 -4.36 3.25 12.26
N TYR A 38 -3.46 2.50 12.87
CA TYR A 38 -3.28 1.08 12.63
C TYR A 38 -3.32 0.30 13.96
N PRO A 39 -3.86 -0.93 13.99
CA PRO A 39 -3.82 -1.79 15.17
C PRO A 39 -2.37 -2.09 15.62
N ASP A 40 -2.19 -2.42 16.89
CA ASP A 40 -0.86 -2.72 17.47
C ASP A 40 -0.15 -3.87 16.72
N THR A 41 -0.91 -4.84 16.24
CA THR A 41 -0.40 -5.96 15.42
C THR A 41 0.28 -5.51 14.14
N PHE A 42 -0.10 -4.36 13.58
CA PHE A 42 0.59 -3.78 12.42
C PHE A 42 2.03 -3.40 12.78
N THR A 43 2.25 -2.88 13.99
CA THR A 43 3.59 -2.54 14.48
C THR A 43 4.41 -3.79 14.84
N GLU A 44 3.75 -4.86 15.30
CA GLU A 44 4.43 -6.14 15.55
C GLU A 44 4.95 -6.77 14.27
N ILE A 45 4.17 -6.70 13.18
CA ILE A 45 4.54 -7.29 11.88
C ILE A 45 5.57 -6.41 11.14
N PHE A 46 5.36 -5.10 11.09
CA PHE A 46 6.16 -4.18 10.27
C PHE A 46 7.24 -3.42 11.05
N GLY A 47 7.36 -3.65 12.35
CA GLY A 47 8.31 -2.98 13.24
C GLY A 47 7.91 -1.53 13.57
N ARG A 48 8.62 -0.90 14.52
CA ARG A 48 8.29 0.46 15.01
C ARG A 48 8.67 1.61 14.06
N GLN A 49 9.46 1.33 13.02
CA GLN A 49 9.88 2.30 12.00
C GLN A 49 9.09 2.11 10.71
N ASN A 50 7.80 1.76 10.82
CA ASN A 50 6.92 1.56 9.66
C ASN A 50 6.24 2.87 9.24
N VAL A 51 5.72 2.92 8.00
CA VAL A 51 5.07 4.12 7.45
C VAL A 51 3.84 4.56 8.25
N GLY A 52 3.09 3.59 8.81
CA GLY A 52 1.92 3.84 9.65
C GLY A 52 2.21 4.38 11.05
N SER A 53 3.49 4.38 11.48
CA SER A 53 3.93 5.06 12.71
C SER A 53 4.23 6.55 12.50
N LEU A 54 4.30 6.99 11.23
CA LEU A 54 4.60 8.36 10.86
C LEU A 54 3.33 9.20 10.81
N HIS A 55 3.41 10.40 11.37
CA HIS A 55 2.29 11.34 11.42
C HIS A 55 2.73 12.73 10.94
N GLY A 56 1.76 13.53 10.50
CA GLY A 56 1.98 14.93 10.12
C GLY A 56 3.04 15.14 9.03
N SER A 57 4.01 16.01 9.30
CA SER A 57 5.04 16.44 8.33
C SER A 57 5.96 15.30 7.88
N MET A 58 6.26 14.35 8.77
CA MET A 58 7.15 13.22 8.47
C MET A 58 6.49 12.24 7.49
N TYR A 59 5.21 11.91 7.69
CA TYR A 59 4.44 11.10 6.74
C TYR A 59 4.35 11.80 5.38
N ARG A 60 4.07 13.11 5.35
CA ARG A 60 4.01 13.87 4.10
C ARG A 60 5.35 13.87 3.36
N TYR A 61 6.46 14.02 4.08
CA TYR A 61 7.79 13.96 3.51
C TYR A 61 8.07 12.58 2.87
N LEU A 62 7.81 11.49 3.61
CA LEU A 62 8.01 10.15 3.10
C LEU A 62 7.10 9.84 1.90
N LYS A 63 5.82 10.23 1.96
CA LYS A 63 4.87 10.11 0.85
C LYS A 63 5.39 10.81 -0.41
N ASN A 64 5.91 12.04 -0.27
CA ASN A 64 6.47 12.79 -1.39
C ASN A 64 7.74 12.13 -1.95
N LEU A 65 8.61 11.59 -1.10
CA LEU A 65 9.78 10.81 -1.55
C LEU A 65 9.36 9.60 -2.40
N ILE A 66 8.38 8.82 -1.92
CA ILE A 66 7.85 7.66 -2.64
C ILE A 66 7.25 8.11 -3.98
N LEU A 67 6.41 9.14 -3.99
CA LEU A 67 5.81 9.66 -5.22
C LEU A 67 6.83 10.18 -6.23
N ASN A 68 7.94 10.76 -5.76
CA ASN A 68 9.02 11.21 -6.64
C ASN A 68 9.84 10.04 -7.18
N LEU A 69 10.07 9.01 -6.37
CA LEU A 69 10.74 7.78 -6.79
C LEU A 69 9.94 7.02 -7.85
N PHE A 70 8.63 6.93 -7.67
CA PHE A 70 7.69 6.33 -8.63
C PHE A 70 7.04 7.36 -9.57
N GLY A 71 7.64 8.56 -9.68
CA GLY A 71 7.16 9.60 -10.57
C GLY A 71 7.23 9.13 -12.02
N PRO A 72 6.43 9.71 -12.93
CA PRO A 72 6.30 9.23 -14.31
C PRO A 72 7.65 9.12 -15.03
N GLU A 73 8.60 10.02 -14.75
CA GLU A 73 9.95 9.96 -15.32
C GLU A 73 10.76 8.76 -14.81
N ASN A 74 10.95 8.62 -13.49
CA ASN A 74 11.69 7.49 -12.92
C ASN A 74 11.00 6.15 -13.23
N LEU A 75 9.67 6.12 -13.26
CA LEU A 75 8.91 4.95 -13.65
C LEU A 75 9.27 4.53 -15.08
N LYS A 76 9.28 5.47 -16.01
CA LYS A 76 9.54 5.20 -17.42
C LYS A 76 11.00 4.90 -17.71
N GLU A 77 11.92 5.66 -17.15
CA GLU A 77 13.34 5.61 -17.50
C GLU A 77 14.11 4.53 -16.72
N LYS A 78 13.65 4.15 -15.52
CA LYS A 78 14.40 3.23 -14.65
C LYS A 78 13.61 1.99 -14.29
N LEU A 79 12.43 2.17 -13.69
CA LEU A 79 11.68 1.04 -13.13
C LEU A 79 11.10 0.13 -14.21
N LEU A 80 10.51 0.67 -15.28
CA LEU A 80 9.92 -0.14 -16.35
C LEU A 80 10.95 -1.04 -17.04
N PRO A 81 12.14 -0.55 -17.46
CA PRO A 81 13.18 -1.41 -18.01
C PRO A 81 13.64 -2.50 -17.04
N GLU A 82 13.79 -2.20 -15.75
CA GLU A 82 14.17 -3.20 -14.75
C GLU A 82 13.09 -4.26 -14.57
N ILE A 83 11.83 -3.86 -14.44
CA ILE A 83 10.67 -4.75 -14.35
C ILE A 83 10.59 -5.64 -15.59
N GLU A 84 10.74 -5.07 -16.79
CA GLU A 84 10.74 -5.83 -18.05
C GLU A 84 11.86 -6.86 -18.06
N THR A 85 13.07 -6.47 -17.64
CA THR A 85 14.22 -7.38 -17.60
C THR A 85 14.03 -8.52 -16.59
N VAL A 86 13.44 -8.25 -15.43
CA VAL A 86 13.11 -9.28 -14.43
C VAL A 86 12.02 -10.20 -14.97
N ALA A 87 10.94 -9.64 -15.53
CA ALA A 87 9.84 -10.40 -16.10
C ALA A 87 10.32 -11.34 -17.22
N HIS A 88 11.15 -10.85 -18.15
CA HIS A 88 11.73 -11.67 -19.21
C HIS A 88 12.57 -12.83 -18.64
N ARG A 89 13.46 -12.55 -17.68
CA ARG A 89 14.28 -13.60 -17.05
C ARG A 89 13.43 -14.64 -16.33
N SER A 90 12.41 -14.22 -15.58
CA SER A 90 11.51 -15.15 -14.90
C SER A 90 10.77 -16.03 -15.91
N LEU A 91 10.20 -15.43 -16.97
CA LEU A 91 9.51 -16.18 -18.02
C LEU A 91 10.42 -17.16 -18.77
N GLU A 92 11.65 -16.76 -19.10
CA GLU A 92 12.64 -17.66 -19.69
C GLU A 92 12.96 -18.86 -18.78
N SER A 93 13.11 -18.61 -17.48
CA SER A 93 13.36 -19.68 -16.50
C SER A 93 12.17 -20.64 -16.38
N TRP A 94 10.95 -20.12 -16.48
CA TRP A 94 9.72 -20.91 -16.38
C TRP A 94 9.48 -21.76 -17.62
N CYS A 95 9.86 -21.28 -18.80
CA CYS A 95 9.78 -22.06 -20.05
C CYS A 95 10.62 -23.34 -20.01
N ALA A 96 11.67 -23.40 -19.18
CA ALA A 96 12.48 -24.59 -18.99
C ALA A 96 11.81 -25.66 -18.10
N LEU A 97 10.70 -25.34 -17.45
CA LEU A 97 9.97 -26.21 -16.54
C LEU A 97 8.73 -26.80 -17.23
N PRO A 98 8.36 -28.06 -16.93
CA PRO A 98 7.17 -28.70 -17.51
C PRO A 98 5.85 -28.07 -17.03
N SER A 99 5.85 -27.43 -15.85
CA SER A 99 4.73 -26.68 -15.29
C SER A 99 5.26 -25.75 -14.19
N VAL A 100 4.59 -24.62 -13.98
CA VAL A 100 4.96 -23.64 -12.95
C VAL A 100 3.73 -23.30 -12.09
N GLU A 101 3.92 -23.35 -10.78
CA GLU A 101 2.94 -22.82 -9.82
C GLU A 101 3.17 -21.32 -9.62
N LEU A 102 2.32 -20.51 -10.24
CA LEU A 102 2.54 -19.06 -10.36
C LEU A 102 2.58 -18.33 -9.01
N LYS A 103 1.87 -18.81 -7.99
CA LYS A 103 1.84 -18.17 -6.68
C LYS A 103 3.20 -18.19 -5.99
N ASP A 104 3.89 -19.32 -6.10
CA ASP A 104 5.21 -19.50 -5.51
C ASP A 104 6.28 -18.86 -6.41
N ALA A 105 6.14 -19.02 -7.73
CA ALA A 105 7.12 -18.52 -8.69
C ALA A 105 7.18 -16.98 -8.80
N THR A 106 6.13 -16.26 -8.38
CA THR A 106 6.10 -14.78 -8.35
C THR A 106 6.38 -14.20 -6.96
N ALA A 107 6.60 -15.05 -5.95
CA ALA A 107 6.93 -14.63 -4.60
C ALA A 107 8.44 -14.38 -4.37
N ASP A 108 9.28 -14.78 -5.33
CA ASP A 108 10.75 -14.65 -5.32
C ASP A 108 11.26 -13.35 -5.97
#